data_AF-A0A1F4XRH1-F1
#
_entry.id   AF-A0A1F4XRH1-F1
#
_cell.length_a   1.000
_cell.length_b   1.000
_cell.length_c   1.000
_cell.angle_alpha   90.00
_cell.angle_beta   90.00
_cell.angle_gamma   90.00
#
_symmetry.space_group_name_H-M   'P 1'
#
loop_
_entity.id
_entity.type
_entity.pdbx_description
1 polymer ?
#
loop_
_entity_poly.entity_id
_entity_poly.type
_entity_poly.pdbx_seq_one_letter_code
_entity_poly.pdbx_strand_id
1 'polypeptide(L)'
;MQKLTTGYTMYFNTRRERTGALFQGRFKAEHAKEDRYLKYLISYIHLNPVKLIESKWKETGIVNRKRAETYLEQYRWSSFGDYCGLERPEGALINQSALPAYHETPHDFKESVTEWLGYKKE
;
A
#
# COMPACT_ATOMS: atom_id res chain seq x y z
N MET A 1 15.17 -9.05 -1.09
CA MET A 1 13.95 -9.79 -1.51
C MET A 1 14.08 -11.31 -1.48
N GLN A 2 15.17 -11.92 -1.97
CA GLN A 2 15.32 -13.39 -2.00
C GLN A 2 15.10 -14.08 -0.65
N LYS A 3 15.69 -13.57 0.43
CA LYS A 3 15.51 -14.14 1.78
C LYS A 3 14.04 -14.20 2.20
N LEU A 4 13.28 -13.12 1.98
CA LEU A 4 11.87 -13.02 2.34
C LEU A 4 11.02 -14.00 1.52
N THR A 5 11.15 -13.98 0.20
CA THR A 5 10.33 -14.81 -0.69
C THR A 5 10.66 -16.29 -0.56
N THR A 6 11.93 -16.66 -0.45
CA THR A 6 12.35 -18.05 -0.20
C THR A 6 11.89 -18.51 1.17
N GLY A 7 12.12 -17.72 2.22
CA GLY A 7 11.71 -18.07 3.58
C GLY A 7 10.21 -18.31 3.69
N TYR A 8 9.39 -17.42 3.13
CA TYR A 8 7.93 -17.58 3.13
C TYR A 8 7.47 -18.76 2.27
N THR A 9 8.10 -18.99 1.10
CA THR A 9 7.79 -20.14 0.24
C THR A 9 8.05 -21.45 0.98
N MET A 10 9.20 -21.58 1.65
CA MET A 10 9.54 -22.77 2.44
C MET A 10 8.54 -22.99 3.56
N TYR A 11 8.27 -21.96 4.37
CA TYR A 11 7.28 -22.01 5.45
C TYR A 11 5.90 -22.47 4.94
N PHE A 12 5.39 -21.82 3.89
CA PHE A 12 4.07 -22.13 3.33
C PHE A 12 4.01 -23.57 2.80
N ASN A 13 5.01 -23.98 2.03
CA ASN A 13 5.09 -25.32 1.46
C ASN A 13 5.14 -26.40 2.54
N THR A 14 6.01 -26.24 3.55
CA THR A 14 6.08 -27.18 4.69
C THR A 14 4.76 -27.24 5.45
N ARG A 15 4.12 -26.08 5.71
CA ARG A 15 2.86 -26.03 6.48
C ARG A 15 1.66 -26.61 5.74
N ARG A 16 1.71 -26.63 4.40
CA ARG A 16 0.61 -27.10 3.52
C ARG A 16 0.94 -28.41 2.82
N GLU A 17 2.03 -29.09 3.21
CA GLU A 17 2.49 -30.34 2.59
C GLU A 17 2.61 -30.22 1.06
N ARG A 18 3.04 -29.05 0.59
CA ARG A 18 3.18 -28.72 -0.83
C ARG A 18 4.66 -28.63 -1.21
N THR A 19 4.94 -28.75 -2.49
CA THR A 19 6.26 -28.44 -3.08
C THR A 19 6.13 -27.46 -4.24
N GLY A 20 7.26 -26.89 -4.68
CA GLY A 20 7.32 -26.01 -5.83
C GLY A 20 7.17 -24.51 -5.53
N ALA A 21 7.12 -23.71 -6.60
CA ALA A 21 7.12 -22.26 -6.52
C ALA A 21 5.79 -21.71 -5.95
N LEU A 22 5.88 -20.68 -5.12
CA LEU A 22 4.70 -19.95 -4.59
C LEU A 22 4.49 -18.60 -5.28
N PHE A 23 5.57 -17.88 -5.60
CA PHE A 23 5.54 -16.59 -6.26
C PHE A 23 5.64 -16.72 -7.78
N GLN A 24 4.97 -15.84 -8.53
CA GLN A 24 4.98 -15.80 -10.00
C GLN A 24 6.26 -15.14 -10.56
N GLY A 25 7.42 -15.73 -10.28
CA GLY A 25 8.71 -15.30 -10.84
C GLY A 25 9.53 -14.40 -9.91
N ARG A 26 10.54 -13.74 -10.50
CA ARG A 26 11.50 -12.91 -9.75
C ARG A 26 10.88 -11.55 -9.41
N PHE A 27 11.18 -11.06 -8.21
CA PHE A 27 10.87 -9.68 -7.83
C PHE A 27 11.55 -8.69 -8.78
N LYS A 28 10.80 -7.68 -9.21
CA LYS A 28 11.30 -6.57 -10.02
C LYS A 28 11.55 -5.37 -9.13
N ALA A 29 12.65 -4.67 -9.36
CA ALA A 29 13.02 -3.46 -8.64
C ALA A 29 13.32 -2.36 -9.66
N GLU A 30 12.82 -1.16 -9.40
CA GLU A 30 13.11 0.04 -10.17
C GLU A 30 13.43 1.17 -9.20
N HIS A 31 14.43 1.98 -9.54
CA HIS A 31 14.84 3.09 -8.70
C HIS A 31 13.95 4.30 -8.96
N ALA A 32 13.24 4.77 -7.93
CA ALA A 32 12.48 6.01 -7.99
C ALA A 32 13.44 7.21 -7.88
N LYS A 33 13.81 7.77 -9.04
CA LYS A 33 14.82 8.83 -9.14
C LYS A 33 14.32 10.21 -8.70
N GLU A 34 13.02 10.46 -8.80
CA GLU A 34 12.41 11.76 -8.53
C GLU A 34 11.43 11.68 -7.36
N ASP A 35 11.48 12.65 -6.45
CA ASP A 35 10.56 12.75 -5.31
C ASP A 35 9.09 12.81 -5.74
N ARG A 36 8.79 13.48 -6.85
CA ARG A 36 7.44 13.49 -7.42
C ARG A 36 6.95 12.10 -7.77
N TYR A 37 7.84 11.27 -8.34
CA TYR A 37 7.51 9.89 -8.66
C TYR A 37 7.37 9.03 -7.39
N LEU A 38 8.25 9.23 -6.40
CA LEU A 38 8.14 8.55 -5.11
C LEU A 38 6.82 8.91 -4.39
N LYS A 39 6.43 10.19 -4.37
CA LYS A 39 5.15 10.65 -3.82
C LYS A 39 3.96 9.96 -4.52
N TYR A 40 4.00 9.89 -5.86
CA TYR A 40 2.99 9.14 -6.61
C TYR A 40 2.97 7.65 -6.25
N LEU A 41 4.12 6.99 -6.12
CA LEU A 41 4.22 5.57 -5.78
C LEU A 41 3.62 5.27 -4.40
N ILE A 42 3.89 6.11 -3.41
CA ILE A 42 3.32 5.99 -2.06
C ILE A 42 1.79 6.01 -2.16
N SER A 43 1.21 7.03 -2.80
CA SER A 43 -0.25 7.11 -2.99
C SER A 43 -0.78 5.91 -3.79
N TYR A 44 -0.11 5.52 -4.88
CA TYR A 44 -0.50 4.37 -5.70
C TYR A 44 -0.60 3.07 -4.88
N ILE A 45 0.39 2.79 -4.02
CA ILE A 45 0.42 1.60 -3.17
C ILE A 45 -0.76 1.61 -2.21
N HIS A 46 -0.96 2.73 -1.49
CA HIS A 46 -2.00 2.84 -0.47
C HIS A 46 -3.41 2.91 -1.04
N LEU A 47 -3.60 3.32 -2.29
CA LEU A 47 -4.89 3.36 -2.98
C LEU A 47 -5.31 2.01 -3.60
N ASN A 48 -4.40 1.04 -3.70
CA ASN A 48 -4.73 -0.27 -4.28
C ASN A 48 -5.93 -0.98 -3.62
N PRO A 49 -6.12 -0.94 -2.28
CA PRO A 49 -7.26 -1.56 -1.63
C PRO A 49 -8.62 -1.02 -2.08
N VAL A 50 -8.71 0.23 -2.57
CA VAL A 50 -9.98 0.79 -3.08
C VAL A 50 -10.60 -0.09 -4.18
N LYS A 51 -9.77 -0.78 -4.98
CA LYS A 51 -10.25 -1.72 -6.01
C LYS A 51 -11.12 -2.86 -5.47
N LEU A 52 -11.04 -3.17 -4.18
CA LEU A 52 -11.82 -4.22 -3.54
C LEU A 52 -13.27 -3.80 -3.28
N ILE A 53 -13.54 -2.49 -3.18
CA ILE A 53 -14.89 -1.94 -2.96
C ILE A 53 -15.44 -1.21 -4.19
N GLU A 54 -14.56 -0.69 -5.04
CA GLU A 54 -14.88 0.02 -6.28
C GLU A 54 -13.90 -0.41 -7.38
N SER A 55 -14.13 -1.56 -8.03
CA SER A 55 -13.17 -2.16 -8.96
C SER A 55 -12.82 -1.28 -10.17
N LYS A 56 -13.75 -0.42 -10.60
CA LYS A 56 -13.62 0.48 -11.76
C LYS A 56 -13.27 1.93 -11.39
N TRP A 57 -12.81 2.19 -10.17
CA TRP A 57 -12.64 3.56 -9.67
C TRP A 57 -11.64 4.39 -10.48
N LYS A 58 -10.69 3.74 -11.18
CA LYS A 58 -9.72 4.42 -12.04
C LYS A 58 -10.29 4.81 -13.40
N GLU A 59 -11.33 4.12 -13.87
CA GLU A 59 -12.00 4.39 -15.14
C GLU A 59 -13.21 5.31 -14.97
N THR A 60 -14.04 5.06 -13.95
CA THR A 60 -15.32 5.77 -13.74
C THR A 60 -15.24 6.83 -12.65
N GLY A 61 -14.09 6.96 -11.97
CA GLY A 61 -13.97 7.74 -10.75
C GLY A 61 -14.60 7.03 -9.55
N ILE A 62 -14.41 7.63 -8.37
CA ILE A 62 -14.97 7.15 -7.12
C ILE A 62 -16.39 7.67 -6.93
N VAL A 63 -17.31 6.77 -6.62
CA VAL A 63 -18.72 7.12 -6.40
C VAL A 63 -18.90 7.80 -5.04
N ASN A 64 -18.26 7.27 -3.99
CA ASN A 64 -18.33 7.83 -2.65
C ASN A 64 -16.93 7.97 -2.05
N ARG A 65 -16.38 9.17 -2.14
CA ARG A 65 -15.05 9.50 -1.61
C ARG A 65 -14.93 9.18 -0.12
N LYS A 66 -15.95 9.52 0.67
CA LYS A 66 -15.91 9.28 2.12
C LYS A 66 -15.85 7.79 2.45
N ARG A 67 -16.61 6.97 1.73
CA ARG A 67 -16.56 5.50 1.88
C ARG A 67 -15.19 4.94 1.52
N ALA A 68 -14.58 5.45 0.45
CA ALA A 68 -13.24 5.02 0.04
C ALA A 68 -12.17 5.39 1.08
N GLU A 69 -12.20 6.62 1.60
CA GLU A 69 -11.32 7.07 2.68
C GLU A 69 -11.46 6.20 3.94
N THR A 70 -12.70 6.01 4.42
CA THR A 70 -12.96 5.15 5.60
C THR A 70 -12.47 3.72 5.37
N TYR A 71 -12.63 3.18 4.16
CA TYR A 71 -12.14 1.85 3.83
C TYR A 71 -10.62 1.76 3.91
N LEU A 72 -9.90 2.78 3.41
CA LEU A 72 -8.44 2.83 3.47
C LEU A 72 -7.92 2.84 4.91
N GLU A 73 -8.54 3.64 5.79
CA GLU A 73 -8.17 3.71 7.22
C GLU A 73 -8.37 2.38 7.95
N GLN A 74 -9.40 1.63 7.59
CA GLN A 74 -9.75 0.37 8.23
C GLN A 74 -9.08 -0.86 7.58
N TYR A 75 -8.42 -0.68 6.43
CA TYR A 75 -7.85 -1.80 5.68
C TYR A 75 -6.59 -2.35 6.37
N ARG A 76 -6.78 -3.40 7.17
CA ARG A 76 -5.74 -4.03 8.00
C ARG A 76 -4.47 -4.43 7.24
N TRP A 77 -4.56 -4.76 5.95
CA TRP A 77 -3.42 -5.28 5.17
C TRP A 77 -2.64 -4.18 4.44
N SER A 78 -2.73 -2.93 4.90
CA SER A 78 -1.95 -1.77 4.43
C SER A 78 -1.35 -1.04 5.62
N SER A 79 -0.20 -0.39 5.43
CA SER A 79 0.39 0.53 6.42
C SER A 79 -0.23 1.93 6.41
N PHE A 80 -1.28 2.15 5.62
CA PHE A 80 -1.97 3.45 5.53
C PHE A 80 -2.46 3.92 6.90
N GLY A 81 -3.14 3.05 7.65
CA GLY A 81 -3.61 3.38 9.00
C GLY A 81 -2.47 3.79 9.93
N ASP A 82 -1.34 3.07 9.90
CA ASP A 82 -0.19 3.35 10.77
C ASP A 82 0.44 4.70 10.47
N TYR A 83 0.59 5.06 9.19
CA TYR A 83 1.06 6.39 8.80
C TYR A 83 0.03 7.49 9.09
N CYS A 84 -1.25 7.15 9.18
CA CYS A 84 -2.32 8.02 9.67
C CYS A 84 -2.42 8.06 11.20
N GLY A 85 -1.48 7.46 11.94
CA GLY A 85 -1.41 7.51 13.41
C GLY A 85 -2.23 6.45 14.13
N LEU A 86 -2.73 5.42 13.43
CA LEU A 86 -3.38 4.27 14.06
C LEU A 86 -2.32 3.41 14.78
N GLU A 87 -2.44 3.28 16.09
CA GLU A 87 -1.60 2.38 16.87
C GLU A 87 -2.12 0.95 16.82
N ARG A 88 -1.26 0.02 16.40
CA ARG A 88 -1.58 -1.42 16.35
C ARG A 88 -0.31 -2.27 16.42
N PRO A 89 -0.41 -3.56 16.75
CA PRO A 89 0.76 -4.44 16.86
C PRO A 89 1.59 -4.52 15.57
N GLU A 90 0.94 -4.46 14.40
CA GLU A 90 1.63 -4.47 13.10
C GLU A 90 2.56 -3.26 12.89
N GLY A 91 2.36 -2.16 13.62
CA GLY A 91 3.22 -0.98 13.60
C GLY A 91 4.68 -1.28 13.93
N ALA A 92 4.96 -2.34 14.69
CA ALA A 92 6.32 -2.80 14.99
C ALA A 92 7.12 -3.26 13.75
N LEU A 93 6.45 -3.53 12.62
CA LEU A 93 7.07 -3.91 11.36
C LEU A 93 7.35 -2.71 10.45
N ILE A 94 6.87 -1.52 10.81
CA ILE A 94 6.85 -0.36 9.94
C ILE A 94 7.94 0.62 10.35
N ASN A 95 8.74 1.05 9.38
CA ASN A 95 9.67 2.14 9.59
C ASN A 95 8.97 3.49 9.33
N GLN A 96 8.47 4.13 10.38
CA GLN A 96 7.75 5.40 10.27
C GLN A 96 8.66 6.56 9.79
N SER A 97 9.97 6.49 10.05
CA SER A 97 10.92 7.52 9.59
C SER A 97 11.42 7.29 8.15
N ALA A 98 10.96 6.24 7.47
CA ALA A 98 11.30 6.00 6.07
C ALA A 98 10.54 6.90 5.10
N LEU A 99 9.49 7.59 5.55
CA LEU A 99 8.75 8.52 4.71
C LEU A 99 9.59 9.77 4.42
N PRO A 100 9.52 10.30 3.18
CA PRO A 100 10.14 11.57 2.85
C PRO A 100 9.61 12.72 3.72
N ALA A 101 10.42 13.77 3.88
CA ALA A 101 10.13 14.90 4.76
C ALA A 101 8.80 15.61 4.47
N TYR A 102 8.22 15.49 3.26
CA TYR A 102 6.91 16.06 2.95
C TYR A 102 5.70 15.28 3.52
N HIS A 103 5.93 14.31 4.40
CA HIS A 103 4.91 13.61 5.19
C HIS A 103 5.21 13.75 6.70
N GLU A 104 5.32 15.00 7.19
CA GLU A 104 5.70 15.28 8.58
C GLU A 104 4.63 14.86 9.59
N THR A 105 3.36 14.97 9.20
CA THR A 105 2.22 14.63 10.07
C THR A 105 1.34 13.54 9.46
N PRO A 106 0.61 12.80 10.31
CA PRO A 106 -0.43 11.88 9.86
C PRO A 106 -1.48 12.54 8.95
N HIS A 107 -1.76 13.82 9.16
CA HIS A 107 -2.68 14.60 8.33
C HIS A 107 -2.11 14.82 6.93
N ASP A 108 -0.87 15.28 6.81
CA ASP A 108 -0.21 15.53 5.52
C ASP A 108 -0.11 14.25 4.69
N PHE A 109 0.24 13.14 5.35
CA PHE A 109 0.27 11.83 4.71
C PHE A 109 -1.12 11.45 4.17
N LYS A 110 -2.15 11.54 5.02
CA LYS A 110 -3.53 11.22 4.64
C LYS A 110 -3.99 12.03 3.43
N GLU A 111 -3.85 13.36 3.48
CA GLU A 111 -4.26 14.25 2.39
C GLU A 111 -3.51 13.93 1.10
N SER A 112 -2.20 13.70 1.16
CA SER A 112 -1.38 13.39 -0.03
C SER A 112 -1.79 12.11 -0.76
N VAL A 113 -2.41 11.16 -0.04
CA VAL A 113 -2.92 9.90 -0.60
C VAL A 113 -4.36 10.08 -1.07
N THR A 114 -5.22 10.70 -0.26
CA THR A 114 -6.66 10.82 -0.55
C THR A 114 -6.99 11.86 -1.61
N GLU A 115 -6.11 12.83 -1.88
CA GLU A 115 -6.24 13.77 -2.99
C GLU A 115 -6.46 13.05 -4.34
N TRP A 116 -5.76 11.93 -4.54
CA TRP A 116 -5.86 11.11 -5.75
C TRP A 116 -7.21 10.40 -5.91
N LEU A 117 -8.03 10.31 -4.86
CA LEU A 117 -9.40 9.79 -4.97
C LEU A 117 -10.29 10.71 -5.82
N GLY A 118 -9.94 11.99 -5.90
CA GLY A 118 -10.62 12.99 -6.72
C GLY A 118 -10.09 13.10 -8.16
N TYR A 119 -8.99 12.41 -8.49
CA TYR A 119 -8.37 12.52 -9.80
C TYR A 119 -9.28 11.91 -10.89
N LYS A 120 -9.68 12.72 -11.86
CA LYS A 120 -10.32 12.27 -13.09
C LYS A 120 -9.30 12.37 -14.21
N LYS A 121 -9.09 11.27 -14.93
CA LYS A 121 -8.30 11.29 -16.15
C LYS A 121 -9.08 12.11 -17.18
N GLU A 122 -8.51 13.23 -17.62
CA GLU A 122 -9.03 14.03 -18.74
C GLU A 122 -9.18 13.19 -20.01
#